data_AF-A0A418SEY1-F1
#
_entry.id   AF-A0A418SEY1-F1
#
_cell.length_a   1.000
_cell.length_b   1.000
_cell.length_c   1.000
_cell.angle_alpha   90.00
_cell.angle_beta   90.00
_cell.angle_gamma   90.00
#
_symmetry.space_group_name_H-M   'P 1'
#
loop_
_entity.id
_entity.type
_entity.pdbx_description
1 polymer ?
#
loop_
_entity_poly.entity_id
_entity_poly.type
_entity_poly.pdbx_seq_one_letter_code
_entity_poly.pdbx_strand_id
1 'polypeptide(L)'
;MIATFAALLLAHACADFLLQSDAMAAAKQQRRAGPLLLHILIVIACTTLALGPDMADAIPPILLLGALHLVIDLAKSTLTPRGLAPFLLDQGAHLASLAGIALYWPGLFDQGFWGPQGDWLPATMALVAGLLIATRAGGYAVGLLMHRWAGTMQTKGLPRGGEHIGLMERGLIFLFLMGGEPSAIGFLIAAKSILRFDTAREDQAMGEYVIIGTLASFGWALLSAYATTGLLSALPDLGIPARNP
;
A
#
# COMPACT_ATOMS: atom_id res chain seq x y z
N MET A 1 20.14 -3.47 -6.35
CA MET A 1 19.46 -2.29 -5.75
C MET A 1 17.95 -2.38 -5.94
N ILE A 2 17.43 -2.33 -7.17
CA ILE A 2 15.99 -2.31 -7.44
C ILE A 2 15.30 -3.60 -6.97
N ALA A 3 15.94 -4.76 -7.15
CA ALA A 3 15.43 -6.04 -6.66
C ALA A 3 15.27 -6.05 -5.12
N THR A 4 16.31 -5.64 -4.40
CA THR A 4 16.27 -5.42 -2.94
C THR A 4 15.14 -4.46 -2.56
N PHE A 5 15.00 -3.31 -3.23
CA PHE A 5 13.91 -2.37 -2.95
C PHE A 5 12.53 -2.99 -3.16
N ALA A 6 12.32 -3.75 -4.24
CA ALA A 6 11.04 -4.42 -4.52
C ALA A 6 10.67 -5.46 -3.44
N ALA A 7 11.65 -6.24 -2.99
CA ALA A 7 11.46 -7.19 -1.89
C ALA A 7 11.12 -6.49 -0.56
N LEU A 8 11.86 -5.42 -0.23
CA LEU A 8 11.59 -4.60 0.95
C LEU A 8 10.21 -3.93 0.89
N LEU A 9 9.80 -3.44 -0.29
CA LEU A 9 8.50 -2.83 -0.50
C LEU A 9 7.35 -3.82 -0.27
N LEU A 10 7.50 -5.06 -0.76
CA LEU A 10 6.56 -6.15 -0.48
C LEU A 10 6.51 -6.46 1.02
N ALA A 11 7.66 -6.60 1.68
CA ALA A 11 7.73 -6.87 3.11
C ALA A 11 6.99 -5.81 3.94
N HIS A 12 7.24 -4.53 3.62
CA HIS A 12 6.55 -3.39 4.23
C HIS A 12 5.04 -3.45 3.99
N ALA A 13 4.61 -3.64 2.74
CA ALA A 13 3.19 -3.69 2.40
C ALA A 13 2.45 -4.83 3.12
N CYS A 14 3.10 -5.98 3.26
CA CYS A 14 2.58 -7.11 4.03
C CYS A 14 2.50 -6.79 5.53
N ALA A 15 3.58 -6.26 6.12
CA ALA A 15 3.62 -5.96 7.54
C ALA A 15 2.56 -4.92 7.94
N ASP A 16 2.52 -3.78 7.24
CA ASP A 16 1.72 -2.63 7.65
C ASP A 16 0.25 -2.67 7.19
N PHE A 17 -0.06 -3.32 6.07
CA PHE A 17 -1.41 -3.28 5.48
C PHE A 17 -2.12 -4.63 5.40
N LEU A 18 -1.40 -5.74 5.52
CA LEU A 18 -1.98 -7.08 5.49
C LEU A 18 -2.04 -7.72 6.89
N LEU A 19 -0.95 -7.65 7.64
CA LEU A 19 -0.79 -8.37 8.91
C LEU A 19 -1.05 -7.50 10.14
N GLN A 20 -0.84 -6.19 10.05
CA GLN A 20 -1.21 -5.25 11.11
C GLN A 20 -2.73 -5.11 11.20
N SER A 21 -3.30 -5.38 12.37
CA SER A 21 -4.72 -5.18 12.65
C SER A 21 -5.02 -3.77 13.18
N ASP A 22 -6.26 -3.32 13.05
CA ASP A 22 -6.72 -2.02 13.59
C ASP A 22 -6.50 -1.93 15.12
N ALA A 23 -6.67 -3.05 15.83
CA ALA A 23 -6.42 -3.14 17.27
C ALA A 23 -4.93 -2.94 17.60
N MET A 24 -4.03 -3.52 16.79
CA MET A 24 -2.59 -3.34 16.95
C MET A 24 -2.20 -1.88 16.68
N ALA A 25 -2.70 -1.29 15.59
CA ALA A 25 -2.45 0.11 15.26
C ALA A 25 -2.92 1.07 16.38
N ALA A 26 -4.12 0.86 16.92
CA ALA A 26 -4.65 1.64 18.03
C ALA A 26 -3.79 1.50 19.31
N ALA A 27 -3.29 0.30 19.59
CA ALA A 27 -2.43 0.06 20.74
C ALA A 27 -1.01 0.66 20.57
N LYS A 28 -0.46 0.63 19.35
CA LYS A 28 0.81 1.31 19.02
C LYS A 28 0.72 2.82 19.18
N GLN A 29 -0.43 3.42 18.82
CA GLN A 29 -0.67 4.86 19.05
C GLN A 29 -0.62 5.22 20.55
N GLN A 30 -1.00 4.28 21.43
CA GLN A 30 -0.89 4.42 22.89
C GLN A 30 0.50 4.02 23.43
N ARG A 31 1.46 3.73 22.54
CA ARG A 31 2.84 3.32 22.85
C ARG A 31 2.91 2.07 23.73
N ARG A 32 1.95 1.15 23.59
CA ARG A 32 1.99 -0.12 24.33
C ARG A 32 3.13 -0.99 23.81
N ALA A 33 4.05 -1.38 24.69
CA ALA A 33 5.28 -2.10 24.33
C ALA A 33 5.00 -3.45 23.64
N GLY A 34 4.05 -4.26 24.14
CA GLY A 34 3.76 -5.58 23.56
C GLY A 34 3.35 -5.52 22.08
N PRO A 35 2.31 -4.76 21.70
CA PRO A 35 1.91 -4.59 20.30
C PRO A 35 2.98 -3.95 19.41
N LEU A 36 3.78 -3.02 19.95
CA LEU A 36 4.94 -2.46 19.23
C LEU A 36 5.97 -3.56 18.92
N LEU A 37 6.40 -4.33 19.92
CA LEU A 37 7.36 -5.41 19.74
C LEU A 37 6.84 -6.47 18.78
N LEU A 38 5.58 -6.88 18.91
CA LEU A 38 4.96 -7.83 17.98
C LEU A 38 4.96 -7.31 16.55
N HIS A 39 4.65 -6.03 16.33
CA HIS A 39 4.70 -5.42 15.00
C HIS A 39 6.11 -5.44 14.42
N ILE A 40 7.13 -5.08 15.21
CA ILE A 40 8.52 -5.10 14.75
C ILE A 40 8.99 -6.52 14.42
N LEU A 41 8.56 -7.53 15.19
CA LEU A 41 8.80 -8.93 14.84
C LEU A 41 8.13 -9.32 13.52
N ILE A 42 6.92 -8.83 13.25
CA ILE A 42 6.25 -9.03 11.94
C ILE A 42 7.04 -8.35 10.82
N VAL A 43 7.51 -7.11 11.01
CA VAL A 43 8.32 -6.38 10.03
C VAL A 43 9.62 -7.14 9.72
N ILE A 44 10.34 -7.58 10.75
CA ILE A 44 11.57 -8.37 10.59
C ILE A 44 11.30 -9.70 9.90
N ALA A 45 10.22 -10.40 10.26
CA ALA A 45 9.84 -11.66 9.65
C ALA A 45 9.47 -11.49 8.16
N CYS A 46 8.62 -10.51 7.82
CA CYS A 46 8.29 -10.19 6.44
C CYS A 46 9.54 -9.82 5.62
N THR A 47 10.44 -9.02 6.19
CA THR A 47 11.70 -8.62 5.54
C THR A 47 12.60 -9.81 5.30
N THR A 48 12.76 -10.67 6.30
CA THR A 48 13.56 -11.90 6.21
C THR A 48 12.99 -12.83 5.15
N LEU A 49 11.67 -13.03 5.11
CA LEU A 49 11.02 -13.87 4.11
C LEU A 49 11.15 -13.30 2.69
N ALA A 50 11.02 -11.99 2.51
CA ALA A 50 11.10 -11.36 1.19
C ALA A 50 12.53 -11.30 0.65
N LEU A 51 13.54 -11.06 1.50
CA LEU A 51 14.94 -11.06 1.09
C LEU A 51 15.51 -12.48 0.98
N GLY A 52 15.02 -13.40 1.82
CA GLY A 52 15.54 -14.77 1.92
C GLY A 52 17.03 -14.79 2.23
N PRO A 53 17.53 -14.23 3.33
CA PRO A 53 18.97 -14.16 3.58
C PRO A 53 19.60 -15.55 3.68
N ASP A 54 20.67 -15.80 2.94
CA ASP A 54 21.45 -17.05 3.03
C ASP A 54 22.69 -16.88 3.94
N MET A 55 23.19 -15.64 4.07
CA MET A 55 24.40 -15.31 4.82
C MET A 55 24.09 -14.42 6.02
N ALA A 56 24.92 -14.55 7.07
CA ALA A 56 24.77 -13.78 8.31
C ALA A 56 24.96 -12.26 8.11
N ASP A 57 25.66 -11.83 7.05
CA ASP A 57 25.89 -10.42 6.73
C ASP A 57 24.60 -9.65 6.38
N ALA A 58 23.51 -10.35 6.07
CA ALA A 58 22.19 -9.75 5.87
C ALA A 58 21.47 -9.44 7.20
N ILE A 59 21.92 -9.97 8.34
CA ILE A 59 21.27 -9.75 9.65
C ILE A 59 21.35 -8.27 10.08
N PRO A 60 22.51 -7.59 10.04
CA PRO A 60 22.59 -6.18 10.44
C PRO A 60 21.62 -5.24 9.69
N PRO A 61 21.50 -5.26 8.35
CA PRO A 61 20.55 -4.39 7.66
C PRO A 61 19.08 -4.73 7.95
N ILE A 62 18.73 -6.00 8.17
CA ILE A 62 17.37 -6.40 8.58
C ILE A 62 17.02 -5.84 9.96
N LEU A 63 17.94 -5.97 10.93
CA LEU A 63 17.76 -5.42 12.27
C LEU A 63 17.73 -3.89 12.27
N LEU A 64 18.59 -3.25 11.47
CA LEU A 64 18.58 -1.81 11.26
C LEU A 64 17.23 -1.35 10.68
N LEU A 65 16.70 -2.05 9.68
CA LEU A 65 15.39 -1.73 9.12
C LEU A 65 14.28 -1.85 10.17
N GLY A 66 14.26 -2.93 10.96
CA GLY A 66 13.31 -3.07 12.07
C GLY A 66 13.44 -1.96 13.12
N ALA A 67 14.66 -1.53 13.44
CA ALA A 67 14.91 -0.42 14.37
C ALA A 67 14.43 0.93 13.79
N LEU A 68 14.70 1.20 12.51
CA LEU A 68 14.19 2.39 11.81
C LEU A 68 12.66 2.39 11.80
N HIS A 69 12.03 1.25 11.53
CA HIS A 69 10.57 1.10 11.57
C HIS A 69 10.00 1.46 12.95
N LEU A 70 10.63 0.95 14.02
CA LEU A 70 10.24 1.26 15.40
C LEU A 70 10.36 2.76 15.71
N VAL A 71 11.46 3.39 15.29
CA VAL A 71 11.69 4.82 15.49
C VAL A 71 10.62 5.63 14.76
N ILE A 72 10.28 5.27 13.52
CA ILE A 72 9.24 5.93 12.73
C ILE A 72 7.87 5.77 13.42
N ASP A 73 7.49 4.55 13.83
CA ASP A 73 6.23 4.27 14.52
C ASP A 73 6.10 5.06 15.85
N LEU A 74 7.19 5.12 16.63
CA LEU A 74 7.24 5.88 17.87
C LEU A 74 7.15 7.39 17.61
N ALA A 75 7.86 7.92 16.61
CA ALA A 75 7.80 9.32 16.22
C ALA A 75 6.38 9.70 15.77
N LYS A 76 5.77 8.89 14.91
CA LYS A 76 4.37 9.06 14.46
C LYS A 76 3.40 9.09 15.63
N SER A 77 3.60 8.25 16.66
CA SER A 77 2.74 8.22 17.86
C SER A 77 2.77 9.53 18.68
N THR A 78 3.67 10.46 18.40
CA THR A 78 3.70 11.81 18.99
C THR A 78 2.84 12.82 18.22
N LEU A 79 2.52 12.51 16.96
CA LEU A 79 1.71 13.36 16.09
C LEU A 79 0.21 13.16 16.37
N THR A 80 -0.58 14.18 16.00
CA THR A 80 -2.04 14.06 16.08
C THR A 80 -2.50 13.02 15.06
N PRO A 81 -3.20 11.94 15.47
CA PRO A 81 -3.46 10.77 14.63
C PRO A 81 -4.49 11.02 13.51
N ARG A 82 -5.01 12.23 13.37
CA ARG A 82 -6.16 12.52 12.53
C ARG A 82 -5.73 13.14 11.20
N GLY A 83 -5.87 12.36 10.13
CA GLY A 83 -5.88 12.87 8.77
C GLY A 83 -4.88 12.20 7.83
N LEU A 84 -5.00 12.55 6.56
CA LEU A 84 -4.19 11.99 5.48
C LEU A 84 -2.72 12.42 5.56
N ALA A 85 -2.42 13.66 5.98
CA ALA A 85 -1.04 14.16 5.97
C ALA A 85 -0.09 13.42 6.93
N PRO A 86 -0.41 13.17 8.22
CA PRO A 86 0.43 12.34 9.08
C PRO A 86 0.64 10.92 8.55
N PHE A 87 -0.38 10.34 7.91
CA PHE A 87 -0.28 9.04 7.24
C PHE A 87 0.70 9.08 6.06
N LEU A 88 0.61 10.08 5.18
CA LEU A 88 1.53 10.20 4.04
C LEU A 88 2.98 10.47 4.48
N LEU A 89 3.18 11.26 5.54
CA LEU A 89 4.51 11.50 6.11
C LEU A 89 5.12 10.22 6.70
N ASP A 90 4.31 9.44 7.42
CA ASP A 90 4.69 8.13 7.96
C ASP A 90 5.09 7.15 6.85
N GLN A 91 4.26 7.00 5.82
CA GLN A 91 4.62 6.13 4.70
C GLN A 91 5.81 6.66 3.90
N GLY A 92 5.98 7.98 3.78
CA GLY A 92 7.16 8.59 3.17
C GLY A 92 8.45 8.26 3.93
N ALA A 93 8.42 8.31 5.26
CA ALA A 93 9.56 7.96 6.11
C ALA A 93 9.93 6.48 5.98
N HIS A 94 8.92 5.58 5.95
CA HIS A 94 9.15 4.16 5.70
C HIS A 94 9.73 3.91 4.31
N LEU A 95 9.15 4.48 3.25
CA LEU A 95 9.71 4.34 1.90
C LEU A 95 11.15 4.86 1.78
N ALA A 96 11.46 5.97 2.47
CA ALA A 96 12.82 6.50 2.52
C ALA A 96 13.78 5.55 3.24
N SER A 97 13.35 4.88 4.31
CA SER A 97 14.18 3.87 4.99
C SER A 97 14.42 2.65 4.10
N LEU A 98 13.39 2.14 3.40
CA LEU A 98 13.53 1.04 2.44
C LEU A 98 14.53 1.40 1.33
N ALA A 99 14.39 2.60 0.76
CA ALA A 99 15.28 3.11 -0.28
C ALA A 99 16.72 3.26 0.23
N GLY A 100 16.91 3.81 1.45
CA GLY A 100 18.22 3.95 2.08
C GLY A 100 18.93 2.61 2.28
N ILE A 101 18.20 1.60 2.80
CA ILE A 101 18.74 0.24 2.94
C ILE A 101 19.08 -0.36 1.57
N ALA A 102 18.20 -0.24 0.58
CA ALA A 102 18.43 -0.78 -0.76
C ALA A 102 19.58 -0.08 -1.51
N LEU A 103 19.83 1.21 -1.22
CA LEU A 103 20.96 1.95 -1.78
C LEU A 103 22.29 1.54 -1.15
N TYR A 104 22.32 1.37 0.18
CA TYR A 104 23.55 1.05 0.90
C TYR A 104 23.92 -0.44 0.81
N TRP A 105 22.93 -1.34 0.80
CA TRP A 105 23.11 -2.78 0.58
C TRP A 105 22.33 -3.25 -0.67
N PRO A 106 22.79 -2.90 -1.88
CA PRO A 106 22.05 -3.15 -3.11
C PRO A 106 21.85 -4.63 -3.43
N GLY A 107 22.72 -5.51 -2.95
CA GLY A 107 22.72 -6.94 -3.24
C GLY A 107 22.00 -7.83 -2.22
N LEU A 108 21.27 -7.29 -1.23
CA LEU A 108 20.62 -8.14 -0.20
C LEU A 108 19.70 -9.21 -0.79
N PHE A 109 18.93 -8.86 -1.82
CA PHE A 109 18.08 -9.84 -2.50
C PHE A 109 18.91 -10.79 -3.36
N ASP A 110 19.80 -10.25 -4.20
CA ASP A 110 20.55 -11.03 -5.20
C ASP A 110 21.53 -12.03 -4.56
N GLN A 111 22.05 -11.71 -3.37
CA GLN A 111 22.91 -12.58 -2.56
C GLN A 111 22.13 -13.49 -1.61
N GLY A 112 20.82 -13.29 -1.49
CA GLY A 112 19.96 -14.14 -0.69
C GLY A 112 19.64 -15.46 -1.41
N PHE A 113 19.00 -16.34 -0.65
CA PHE A 113 18.40 -17.58 -1.12
C PHE A 113 17.63 -17.37 -2.40
N TRP A 114 16.83 -16.29 -2.56
CA TRP A 114 15.94 -16.02 -3.70
C TRP A 114 16.62 -15.46 -4.97
N GLY A 115 17.85 -14.96 -4.88
CA GLY A 115 18.55 -14.35 -6.01
C GLY A 115 18.71 -15.31 -7.20
N PRO A 116 19.19 -16.54 -6.99
CA PRO A 116 19.41 -17.52 -8.07
C PRO A 116 18.15 -18.10 -8.74
N GLN A 117 16.95 -17.94 -8.17
CA GLN A 117 15.72 -18.65 -8.57
C GLN A 117 15.04 -18.01 -9.78
N GLY A 118 15.36 -16.75 -10.07
CA GLY A 118 14.98 -16.12 -11.32
C GLY A 118 14.69 -14.63 -11.20
N ASP A 119 15.10 -13.94 -12.25
CA ASP A 119 14.99 -12.50 -12.47
C ASP A 119 13.54 -11.97 -12.45
N TRP A 120 12.55 -12.84 -12.61
CA TRP A 120 11.11 -12.53 -12.59
C TRP A 120 10.56 -12.28 -11.18
N LEU A 121 11.23 -12.79 -10.14
CA LEU A 121 10.69 -12.78 -8.78
C LEU A 121 10.58 -11.36 -8.21
N PRO A 122 11.60 -10.48 -8.31
CA PRO A 122 11.47 -9.09 -7.87
C PRO A 122 10.33 -8.33 -8.56
N ALA A 123 10.11 -8.56 -9.86
CA ALA A 123 9.02 -7.94 -10.59
C ALA A 123 7.65 -8.43 -10.09
N THR A 124 7.54 -9.71 -9.74
CA THR A 124 6.33 -10.26 -9.10
C THR A 124 6.12 -9.67 -7.70
N MET A 125 7.18 -9.51 -6.92
CA MET A 125 7.10 -8.86 -5.60
C MET A 125 6.62 -7.41 -5.73
N ALA A 126 7.14 -6.66 -6.71
CA ALA A 126 6.69 -5.30 -7.01
C ALA A 126 5.20 -5.25 -7.40
N LEU A 127 4.72 -6.18 -8.23
CA LEU A 127 3.30 -6.28 -8.58
C LEU A 127 2.40 -6.53 -7.38
N VAL A 128 2.77 -7.49 -6.53
CA VAL A 128 1.99 -7.84 -5.33
C VAL A 128 2.00 -6.67 -4.35
N ALA A 129 3.15 -6.03 -4.13
CA ALA A 129 3.25 -4.84 -3.29
C ALA A 129 2.37 -3.71 -3.83
N GLY A 130 2.44 -3.45 -5.13
CA GLY A 130 1.60 -2.46 -5.82
C GLY A 130 0.10 -2.72 -5.62
N LEU A 131 -0.34 -3.97 -5.76
CA LEU A 131 -1.73 -4.36 -5.55
C LEU A 131 -2.17 -4.15 -4.09
N LEU A 132 -1.33 -4.51 -3.12
CA LEU A 132 -1.61 -4.29 -1.70
C LEU A 132 -1.68 -2.80 -1.36
N ILE A 133 -0.78 -1.98 -1.92
CA ILE A 133 -0.78 -0.53 -1.73
C ILE A 133 -2.02 0.10 -2.38
N ALA A 134 -2.37 -0.30 -3.59
CA ALA A 134 -3.57 0.18 -4.27
C ALA A 134 -4.85 -0.16 -3.48
N THR A 135 -4.96 -1.40 -3.01
CA THR A 135 -6.21 -1.90 -2.39
C THR A 135 -6.29 -1.61 -0.90
N ARG A 136 -5.31 -2.06 -0.10
CA ARG A 136 -5.31 -1.98 1.37
C ARG A 136 -4.88 -0.61 1.85
N ALA A 137 -3.68 -0.15 1.48
CA ALA A 137 -3.20 1.17 1.89
C ALA A 137 -4.13 2.28 1.38
N GLY A 138 -4.67 2.12 0.16
CA GLY A 138 -5.68 3.01 -0.39
C GLY A 138 -6.98 3.08 0.41
N GLY A 139 -7.40 1.97 1.02
CA GLY A 139 -8.54 1.96 1.93
C GLY A 139 -8.33 2.87 3.13
N TYR A 140 -7.17 2.78 3.77
CA TYR A 140 -6.79 3.65 4.88
C TYR A 140 -6.65 5.12 4.45
N ALA A 141 -5.95 5.39 3.35
CA ALA A 141 -5.75 6.74 2.83
C ALA A 141 -7.08 7.44 2.51
N VAL A 142 -7.96 6.76 1.78
CA VAL A 142 -9.30 7.29 1.45
C VAL A 142 -10.14 7.44 2.70
N GLY A 143 -10.12 6.47 3.61
CA GLY A 143 -10.83 6.56 4.89
C GLY A 143 -10.41 7.77 5.72
N LEU A 144 -9.11 8.02 5.85
CA LEU A 144 -8.56 9.19 6.55
C LEU A 144 -8.91 10.51 5.88
N LEU A 145 -8.94 10.55 4.54
CA LEU A 145 -9.39 11.72 3.78
C LEU A 145 -10.87 12.00 4.07
N MET A 146 -11.71 10.96 3.97
CA MET A 146 -13.16 11.06 4.09
C MET A 146 -13.65 11.26 5.52
N HIS A 147 -12.83 10.97 6.53
CA HIS A 147 -13.16 11.13 7.95
C HIS A 147 -13.67 12.54 8.29
N ARG A 148 -13.21 13.58 7.57
CA ARG A 148 -13.66 14.96 7.81
C ARG A 148 -15.14 15.22 7.52
N TRP A 149 -15.77 14.35 6.73
CA TRP A 149 -17.20 14.41 6.38
C TRP A 149 -17.99 13.21 6.96
N ALA A 150 -17.35 12.31 7.71
CA ALA A 150 -18.01 11.09 8.17
C ALA A 150 -19.14 11.37 9.19
N GLY A 151 -18.98 12.39 10.04
CA GLY A 151 -19.95 12.74 11.08
C GLY A 151 -21.21 13.47 10.58
N THR A 152 -21.23 13.91 9.32
CA THR A 152 -22.36 14.63 8.72
C THR A 152 -23.27 13.74 7.88
N MET A 153 -22.95 12.46 7.74
CA MET A 153 -23.57 11.56 6.76
C MET A 153 -24.25 10.37 7.47
N GLN A 154 -25.53 10.15 7.22
CA GLN A 154 -26.20 8.91 7.60
C GLN A 154 -25.92 7.85 6.53
N THR A 155 -25.08 6.88 6.85
CA THR A 155 -24.83 5.77 5.93
C THR A 155 -26.02 4.80 5.93
N LYS A 156 -26.80 4.79 4.85
CA LYS A 156 -27.78 3.74 4.56
C LYS A 156 -27.07 2.65 3.73
N GLY A 157 -27.00 1.42 4.21
CA GLY A 157 -26.38 0.32 3.46
C GLY A 157 -25.84 -0.82 4.32
N LEU A 158 -25.15 -1.76 3.67
CA LEU A 158 -24.53 -2.91 4.32
C LEU A 158 -23.36 -2.48 5.24
N PRO A 159 -23.14 -3.18 6.38
CA PRO A 159 -21.95 -2.98 7.19
C PRO A 159 -20.68 -3.11 6.34
N ARG A 160 -19.80 -2.10 6.38
CA ARG A 160 -18.54 -2.05 5.62
C ARG A 160 -18.71 -2.14 4.08
N GLY A 161 -19.91 -1.91 3.54
CA GLY A 161 -20.17 -2.03 2.10
C GLY A 161 -19.26 -1.13 1.25
N GLY A 162 -19.07 0.13 1.65
CA GLY A 162 -18.18 1.05 0.94
C GLY A 162 -16.71 0.64 0.95
N GLU A 163 -16.25 -0.03 2.00
CA GLU A 163 -14.88 -0.55 2.10
C GLU A 163 -14.65 -1.69 1.11
N HIS A 164 -15.58 -2.67 1.05
CA HIS A 164 -15.50 -3.79 0.13
C HIS A 164 -15.62 -3.36 -1.33
N ILE A 165 -16.57 -2.47 -1.65
CA ILE A 165 -16.71 -1.87 -2.98
C ILE A 165 -15.42 -1.17 -3.38
N GLY A 166 -14.87 -0.33 -2.49
CA GLY A 166 -13.62 0.38 -2.75
C GLY A 166 -12.44 -0.57 -2.97
N LEU A 167 -12.33 -1.66 -2.21
CA LEU A 167 -11.30 -2.68 -2.40
C LEU A 167 -11.39 -3.33 -3.79
N MET A 168 -12.59 -3.74 -4.20
CA MET A 168 -12.81 -4.35 -5.51
C MET A 168 -12.48 -3.40 -6.65
N GLU A 169 -12.94 -2.14 -6.56
CA GLU A 169 -12.68 -1.13 -7.59
C GLU A 169 -11.22 -0.81 -7.76
N ARG A 170 -10.50 -0.55 -6.66
CA ARG A 170 -9.05 -0.27 -6.72
C ARG A 170 -8.29 -1.48 -7.26
N GLY A 171 -8.74 -2.69 -6.94
CA GLY A 171 -8.22 -3.93 -7.51
C GLY A 171 -8.43 -4.01 -9.03
N LEU A 172 -9.66 -3.78 -9.50
CA LEU A 172 -9.97 -3.76 -10.94
C LEU A 172 -9.19 -2.68 -11.69
N ILE A 173 -9.09 -1.47 -11.14
CA ILE A 173 -8.30 -0.37 -11.73
C ILE A 173 -6.83 -0.80 -11.87
N PHE A 174 -6.26 -1.35 -10.80
CA PHE A 174 -4.88 -1.83 -10.82
C PHE A 174 -4.68 -2.94 -11.85
N LEU A 175 -5.58 -3.94 -11.88
CA LEU A 175 -5.51 -5.05 -12.83
C LEU A 175 -5.68 -4.61 -14.28
N PHE A 176 -6.62 -3.71 -14.58
CA PHE A 176 -6.81 -3.16 -15.92
C PHE A 176 -5.58 -2.36 -16.37
N LEU A 177 -4.99 -1.54 -15.50
CA LEU A 177 -3.76 -0.82 -15.87
C LEU A 177 -2.59 -1.79 -16.09
N MET A 178 -2.39 -2.76 -15.19
CA MET A 178 -1.32 -3.76 -15.33
C MET A 178 -1.53 -4.66 -16.55
N GLY A 179 -2.79 -4.93 -16.92
CA GLY A 179 -3.17 -5.71 -18.10
C GLY A 179 -3.13 -4.94 -19.42
N GLY A 180 -2.74 -3.65 -19.42
CA GLY A 180 -2.65 -2.84 -20.64
C GLY A 180 -3.98 -2.31 -21.15
N GLU A 181 -5.02 -2.28 -20.31
CA GLU A 181 -6.40 -1.86 -20.66
C GLU A 181 -6.83 -0.60 -19.88
N PRO A 182 -6.15 0.55 -20.04
CA PRO A 182 -6.54 1.78 -19.35
C PRO A 182 -7.94 2.28 -19.79
N SER A 183 -8.42 1.88 -20.98
CA SER A 183 -9.77 2.18 -21.47
C SER A 183 -10.87 1.55 -20.60
N ALA A 184 -10.65 0.32 -20.11
CA ALA A 184 -11.61 -0.42 -19.26
C ALA A 184 -11.86 0.28 -17.92
N ILE A 185 -10.86 1.04 -17.43
CA ILE A 185 -10.99 1.89 -16.25
C ILE A 185 -12.05 2.97 -16.47
N GLY A 186 -12.09 3.59 -17.65
CA GLY A 186 -13.10 4.60 -18.01
C GLY A 186 -14.52 4.02 -18.00
N PHE A 187 -14.69 2.79 -18.51
CA PHE A 187 -15.97 2.07 -18.44
C PHE A 187 -16.41 1.78 -17.00
N LEU A 188 -15.50 1.33 -16.13
CA LEU A 188 -15.77 1.10 -14.71
C LEU A 188 -16.31 2.37 -14.03
N ILE A 189 -15.70 3.53 -14.31
CA ILE A 189 -16.13 4.82 -13.75
C ILE A 189 -17.49 5.26 -14.28
N ALA A 190 -17.72 5.09 -15.59
CA ALA A 190 -19.00 5.43 -16.22
C ALA A 190 -20.14 4.59 -15.63
N ALA A 191 -19.95 3.26 -15.51
CA ALA A 191 -20.91 2.36 -14.92
C ALA A 191 -21.26 2.74 -13.48
N LYS A 192 -20.25 3.07 -12.66
CA LYS A 192 -20.45 3.52 -11.28
C LYS A 192 -21.18 4.86 -11.18
N SER A 193 -20.90 5.79 -12.07
CA SER A 193 -21.53 7.11 -12.10
C SER A 193 -23.04 7.01 -12.40
N ILE A 194 -23.43 6.12 -13.32
CA ILE A 194 -24.84 5.87 -13.65
C ILE A 194 -25.60 5.36 -12.42
N LEU A 195 -25.04 4.40 -11.69
CA LEU A 195 -25.67 3.81 -10.50
C LEU A 195 -25.81 4.78 -9.31
N ARG A 196 -25.19 5.96 -9.36
CA ARG A 196 -25.19 6.95 -8.28
C ARG A 196 -26.03 8.19 -8.57
N PHE A 197 -26.56 8.30 -9.78
CA PHE A 197 -27.35 9.46 -10.21
C PHE A 197 -28.59 9.67 -9.33
N ASP A 198 -29.28 8.59 -8.96
CA ASP A 198 -30.48 8.67 -8.13
C ASP A 198 -30.16 9.13 -6.70
N THR A 199 -29.05 8.66 -6.11
CA THR A 199 -28.63 9.07 -4.75
C THR A 199 -28.28 10.56 -4.69
N ALA A 200 -27.60 11.09 -5.71
CA ALA A 200 -27.24 12.51 -5.76
C ALA A 200 -28.46 13.43 -5.93
N ARG A 201 -29.54 12.92 -6.55
CA ARG A 201 -30.80 13.64 -6.74
C ARG A 201 -31.64 13.72 -5.46
N GLU A 202 -31.57 12.68 -4.62
CA GLU A 202 -32.33 12.61 -3.36
C GLU A 202 -31.62 13.32 -2.20
N ASP A 203 -30.29 13.25 -2.15
CA ASP A 203 -29.46 13.87 -1.12
C ASP A 203 -28.15 14.39 -1.71
N GLN A 204 -28.09 15.70 -1.96
CA GLN A 204 -26.94 16.35 -2.58
C GLN A 204 -25.65 16.16 -1.76
N ALA A 205 -25.72 16.27 -0.44
CA ALA A 205 -24.55 16.16 0.43
C ALA A 205 -23.99 14.73 0.39
N MET A 206 -24.86 13.72 0.40
CA MET A 206 -24.47 12.33 0.20
C MET A 206 -23.88 12.11 -1.19
N GLY A 207 -24.48 12.69 -2.24
CA GLY A 207 -23.95 12.67 -3.61
C GLY A 207 -22.51 13.21 -3.68
N GLU A 208 -22.25 14.38 -3.10
CA GLU A 208 -20.93 15.00 -3.04
C GLU A 208 -19.92 14.14 -2.28
N TYR A 209 -20.29 13.62 -1.09
CA TYR A 209 -19.45 12.71 -0.30
C TYR A 209 -19.00 11.48 -1.11
N VAL A 210 -19.98 10.90 -1.82
CA VAL A 210 -19.84 9.70 -2.66
C VAL A 210 -18.94 9.96 -3.87
N ILE A 211 -19.10 11.11 -4.54
CA ILE A 211 -18.26 11.55 -5.66
C ILE A 211 -16.82 11.79 -5.20
N ILE A 212 -16.62 12.59 -4.15
CA ILE A 212 -15.29 12.90 -3.60
C ILE A 212 -14.55 11.62 -3.21
N GLY A 213 -15.22 10.71 -2.49
CA GLY A 213 -14.61 9.45 -2.07
C GLY A 213 -14.20 8.56 -3.25
N THR A 214 -14.95 8.60 -4.35
CA THR A 214 -14.62 7.81 -5.54
C THR A 214 -13.50 8.43 -6.36
N LEU A 215 -13.48 9.74 -6.54
CA LEU A 215 -12.36 10.43 -7.20
C LEU A 215 -11.06 10.22 -6.40
N ALA A 216 -11.11 10.29 -5.07
CA ALA A 216 -9.96 10.03 -4.22
C ALA A 216 -9.48 8.57 -4.32
N SER A 217 -10.39 7.60 -4.23
CA SER A 217 -10.07 6.17 -4.36
C SER A 217 -9.50 5.84 -5.73
N PHE A 218 -10.05 6.44 -6.78
CA PHE A 218 -9.58 6.31 -8.14
C PHE A 218 -8.17 6.87 -8.32
N GLY A 219 -7.96 8.11 -7.89
CA GLY A 219 -6.65 8.77 -7.94
C GLY A 219 -5.58 7.98 -7.19
N TRP A 220 -5.91 7.41 -6.02
CA TRP A 220 -4.99 6.54 -5.28
C TRP A 220 -4.61 5.26 -6.06
N ALA A 221 -5.61 4.58 -6.64
CA ALA A 221 -5.37 3.36 -7.40
C ALA A 221 -4.52 3.61 -8.64
N LEU A 222 -4.82 4.68 -9.39
CA LEU A 222 -3.99 5.09 -10.54
C LEU A 222 -2.57 5.42 -10.11
N LEU A 223 -2.39 6.25 -9.07
CA LEU A 223 -1.05 6.61 -8.58
C LEU A 223 -0.25 5.36 -8.20
N SER A 224 -0.86 4.44 -7.47
CA SER A 224 -0.24 3.18 -7.05
C SER A 224 0.12 2.31 -8.25
N ALA A 225 -0.77 2.22 -9.23
CA ALA A 225 -0.57 1.42 -10.43
C ALA A 225 0.53 2.01 -11.34
N TYR A 226 0.53 3.33 -11.58
CA TYR A 226 1.60 4.00 -12.33
C TYR A 226 2.95 3.96 -11.60
N ALA A 227 2.98 4.12 -10.28
CA ALA A 227 4.21 3.96 -9.50
C ALA A 227 4.75 2.52 -9.63
N THR A 228 3.87 1.52 -9.63
CA THR A 228 4.27 0.13 -9.88
C THR A 228 4.80 -0.07 -11.29
N THR A 229 4.16 0.52 -12.31
CA THR A 229 4.66 0.52 -13.69
C THR A 229 6.07 1.12 -13.77
N GLY A 230 6.32 2.24 -13.09
CA GLY A 230 7.64 2.88 -13.04
C GLY A 230 8.70 2.06 -12.29
N LEU A 231 8.33 1.31 -11.25
CA LEU A 231 9.25 0.37 -10.60
C LEU A 231 9.56 -0.81 -11.52
N LEU A 232 8.55 -1.35 -12.19
CA LEU A 232 8.69 -2.49 -13.10
C LEU A 232 9.51 -2.16 -14.36
N SER A 233 9.56 -0.91 -14.81
CA SER A 233 10.42 -0.54 -15.95
C SER A 233 11.92 -0.59 -15.62
N ALA A 234 12.28 -0.67 -14.34
CA ALA A 234 13.64 -0.88 -13.85
C ALA A 234 13.90 -2.35 -13.43
N LEU A 235 12.96 -3.25 -13.69
CA LEU A 235 13.05 -4.69 -13.39
C LEU A 235 12.92 -5.51 -14.69
N PRO A 236 13.36 -6.79 -14.66
CA PRO A 236 13.20 -7.71 -15.78
C PRO A 236 11.74 -7.83 -16.22
N ASP A 237 11.52 -7.93 -17.53
CA ASP A 237 10.18 -8.04 -18.09
C ASP A 237 9.54 -9.38 -17.72
N LEU A 238 8.27 -9.32 -17.32
CA LEU A 238 7.45 -10.49 -17.00
C LEU A 238 6.73 -11.06 -18.23
N GLY A 239 6.94 -10.48 -19.41
CA GLY A 239 6.23 -10.86 -20.63
C GLY A 239 4.78 -10.40 -20.62
N ILE A 240 4.45 -9.40 -19.79
CA ILE A 240 3.13 -8.76 -19.78
C ILE A 240 3.12 -7.78 -20.96
N PRO A 241 2.20 -7.92 -21.93
CA PRO A 241 2.23 -7.15 -23.18
C PRO A 241 2.29 -5.64 -22.94
N ALA A 242 2.94 -4.94 -23.87
CA ALA A 242 3.38 -3.56 -23.73
C ALA A 242 2.27 -2.63 -23.20
N ARG A 243 2.65 -1.89 -22.16
CA ARG A 243 1.84 -0.88 -21.46
C ARG A 243 1.75 0.37 -22.33
N ASN A 244 0.98 0.34 -23.42
CA ASN A 244 0.77 1.53 -24.22
C ASN A 244 -0.06 2.54 -23.42
N PRO A 245 0.46 3.76 -23.18
CA PRO A 245 -0.30 4.82 -22.51
C PRO A 245 -1.48 5.30 -23.34
#